data_AF-H8Z0Y4-F1
#
_entry.id   AF-H8Z0Y4-F1
#
_cell.length_a   1.000
_cell.length_b   1.000
_cell.length_c   1.000
_cell.angle_alpha   90.00
_cell.angle_beta   90.00
_cell.angle_gamma   90.00
#
_symmetry.space_group_name_H-M   'P 1'
#
loop_
_entity.id
_entity.type
_entity.pdbx_description
1 polymer ?
#
loop_
_entity_poly.entity_id
_entity_poly.type
_entity_poly.pdbx_seq_one_letter_code
_entity_poly.pdbx_strand_id
1 'polypeptide(L)'
;MKKKFTIIFGVVIAIVIAVLWLFWGADTWNVQISGVTGDGRNIQYRIETVRTGTADTQIFRNEDAGFMPPYFKFDSADLQALASRITQDCPQEPVTLHGYGMRIAFLDMFPNVISIDAPKRCIDAPSKEGPAAIQGE
;
A
#
# COMPACT_ATOMS: atom_id res chain seq x y z
N MET A 1 40.22 -4.88 -25.18
CA MET A 1 38.90 -4.29 -25.51
C MET A 1 37.74 -5.00 -24.80
N LYS A 2 37.66 -6.35 -24.84
CA LYS A 2 36.57 -7.14 -24.22
C LYS A 2 36.36 -6.87 -22.70
N LYS A 3 37.42 -6.86 -21.88
CA LYS A 3 37.32 -6.58 -20.42
C LYS A 3 36.72 -5.20 -20.09
N LYS A 4 37.11 -4.14 -20.82
CA LYS A 4 36.54 -2.79 -20.62
C LYS A 4 35.05 -2.75 -20.98
N PHE A 5 34.66 -3.45 -22.05
CA PHE A 5 33.26 -3.58 -22.45
C PHE A 5 32.42 -4.34 -21.42
N THR A 6 32.94 -5.44 -20.87
CA THR A 6 32.26 -6.18 -19.79
C THR A 6 32.08 -5.35 -18.52
N ILE A 7 33.08 -4.54 -18.14
CA ILE A 7 32.98 -3.64 -16.97
C ILE A 7 31.91 -2.56 -17.22
N ILE A 8 31.94 -1.90 -18.37
CA ILE A 8 30.96 -0.87 -18.72
C ILE A 8 29.54 -1.47 -18.73
N PHE A 9 29.38 -2.64 -19.35
CA PHE A 9 28.09 -3.33 -19.38
C PHE A 9 27.60 -3.72 -17.98
N GLY A 10 28.48 -4.22 -17.11
CA GLY A 10 28.14 -4.53 -15.72
C GLY A 10 27.71 -3.29 -14.93
N VAL A 11 28.40 -2.16 -15.12
CA VAL A 11 28.03 -0.87 -14.50
C VAL A 11 26.66 -0.40 -15.00
N VAL A 12 26.40 -0.48 -16.31
CA VAL A 12 25.10 -0.09 -16.88
C VAL A 12 23.97 -0.95 -16.32
N ILE A 13 24.15 -2.27 -16.22
CA ILE A 13 23.17 -3.16 -15.60
C ILE A 13 22.92 -2.78 -14.14
N ALA A 14 23.97 -2.54 -13.36
CA ALA A 14 23.83 -2.15 -11.96
C ALA A 14 23.05 -0.85 -11.82
N ILE A 15 23.30 0.13 -12.69
CA ILE A 15 22.54 1.40 -12.74
C ILE A 15 21.07 1.12 -13.08
N VAL A 16 20.79 0.29 -14.09
CA VAL A 16 19.42 -0.06 -14.48
C VAL A 16 18.68 -0.73 -13.32
N ILE A 17 19.31 -1.67 -12.62
CA ILE A 17 18.71 -2.34 -11.46
C ILE A 17 18.45 -1.33 -10.33
N ALA A 18 19.40 -0.45 -10.04
CA ALA A 18 19.23 0.58 -9.01
C ALA A 18 18.07 1.53 -9.35
N VAL A 19 17.94 1.94 -10.62
CA VAL A 19 16.81 2.75 -11.09
C VAL A 19 15.50 1.99 -10.95
N LEU A 20 15.43 0.73 -11.39
CA LEU A 20 14.21 -0.08 -11.23
C LEU A 20 13.79 -0.23 -9.76
N TRP A 21 14.76 -0.41 -8.86
CA TRP A 21 14.49 -0.48 -7.43
C TRP A 21 14.09 0.87 -6.83
N LEU A 22 14.58 2.00 -7.34
CA LEU A 22 14.06 3.31 -6.93
C LEU A 22 12.59 3.47 -7.34
N PHE A 23 12.24 3.09 -8.56
CA PHE A 23 10.89 3.30 -9.07
C PHE A 23 9.86 2.31 -8.54
N TRP A 24 10.27 1.06 -8.27
CA TRP A 24 9.38 -0.05 -7.90
C TRP A 24 9.93 -0.88 -6.73
N GLY A 25 10.85 -0.37 -5.93
CA GLY A 25 11.33 -1.05 -4.74
C GLY A 25 10.22 -1.26 -3.73
N ALA A 26 10.33 -2.33 -2.95
CA ALA A 26 9.46 -2.57 -1.82
C ALA A 26 9.71 -1.53 -0.72
N ASP A 27 8.64 -1.04 -0.11
CA ASP A 27 8.68 -0.02 0.92
C ASP A 27 7.56 -0.28 1.96
N THR A 28 7.69 0.35 3.12
CA THR A 28 6.80 0.20 4.27
C THR A 28 6.45 1.55 4.86
N TRP A 29 5.16 1.83 5.05
CA TRP A 29 4.68 3.10 5.56
C TRP A 29 3.84 2.90 6.82
N ASN A 30 4.20 3.60 7.90
CA ASN A 30 3.39 3.69 9.10
C ASN A 30 2.43 4.87 8.96
N VAL A 31 1.14 4.59 8.83
CA VAL A 31 0.12 5.58 8.50
C VAL A 31 -1.20 5.27 9.20
N GLN A 32 -2.06 6.27 9.31
CA GLN A 32 -3.47 6.10 9.63
C GLN A 32 -4.27 6.16 8.32
N ILE A 33 -5.17 5.20 8.09
CA ILE A 33 -6.05 5.23 6.93
C ILE A 33 -7.19 6.21 7.21
N SER A 34 -7.28 7.27 6.41
CA SER A 34 -8.29 8.31 6.57
C SER A 34 -9.52 8.10 5.71
N GLY A 35 -9.41 7.29 4.65
CA GLY A 35 -10.53 7.00 3.76
C GLY A 35 -10.15 6.07 2.63
N VAL A 36 -11.16 5.62 1.90
CA VAL A 36 -11.01 4.85 0.67
C VAL A 36 -11.98 5.37 -0.39
N THR A 37 -11.54 5.34 -1.64
CA THR A 37 -12.37 5.72 -2.79
C THR A 37 -12.18 4.69 -3.91
N GLY A 38 -13.28 4.14 -4.42
CA GLY A 38 -13.28 3.34 -5.65
C GLY A 38 -14.49 3.72 -6.51
N ASP A 39 -14.28 4.01 -7.79
CA ASP A 39 -15.35 4.50 -8.68
C ASP A 39 -16.18 3.36 -9.34
N GLY A 40 -15.77 2.10 -9.13
CA GLY A 40 -16.40 0.88 -9.64
C GLY A 40 -16.41 0.73 -11.18
N ARG A 41 -15.96 1.74 -11.93
CA ARG A 41 -15.98 1.80 -13.40
C ARG A 41 -14.58 1.71 -13.99
N ASN A 42 -13.61 2.32 -13.33
CA ASN A 42 -12.19 2.19 -13.56
C ASN A 42 -11.62 1.53 -12.30
N ILE A 43 -10.90 0.43 -12.46
CA ILE A 43 -10.40 -0.44 -11.37
C ILE A 43 -9.24 0.28 -10.64
N GLN A 44 -9.51 1.44 -10.05
CA GLN A 44 -8.55 2.24 -9.28
C GLN A 44 -9.02 2.26 -7.84
N TYR A 45 -8.39 1.43 -7.03
CA TYR A 45 -8.70 1.31 -5.61
C TYR A 45 -7.81 2.27 -4.82
N ARG A 46 -8.37 3.39 -4.34
CA ARG A 46 -7.61 4.44 -3.65
C ARG A 46 -7.69 4.26 -2.14
N ILE A 47 -6.53 4.29 -1.50
CA ILE A 47 -6.38 4.32 -0.04
C ILE A 47 -5.76 5.66 0.32
N GLU A 48 -6.50 6.46 1.09
CA GLU A 48 -6.09 7.77 1.58
C GLU A 48 -5.54 7.61 2.98
N THR A 49 -4.39 8.21 3.25
CA THR A 49 -3.67 8.00 4.49
C THR A 49 -3.03 9.28 5.00
N VAL A 50 -2.81 9.33 6.31
CA VAL A 50 -2.02 10.37 6.99
C VAL A 50 -0.85 9.70 7.69
N ARG A 51 0.36 10.21 7.49
CA ARG A 51 1.56 9.64 8.11
C ARG A 51 1.52 9.82 9.63
N THR A 52 1.80 8.74 10.35
CA THR A 52 1.78 8.76 11.82
C THR A 52 2.79 9.76 12.36
N GLY A 53 2.36 10.64 13.27
CA GLY A 53 3.20 11.66 13.89
C GLY A 53 3.42 12.92 13.04
N THR A 54 2.85 13.01 11.84
CA THR A 54 2.85 14.22 11.02
C THR A 54 1.43 14.55 10.53
N ALA A 55 1.28 15.61 9.73
CA ALA A 55 0.05 15.94 9.02
C ALA A 55 0.13 15.61 7.52
N ASP A 56 1.16 14.87 7.10
CA ASP A 56 1.41 14.61 5.69
C ASP A 56 0.44 13.56 5.17
N THR A 57 -0.29 13.91 4.12
CA THR A 57 -1.20 12.98 3.45
C THR A 57 -0.48 12.21 2.36
N GLN A 58 -0.81 10.93 2.23
CA GLN A 58 -0.30 10.06 1.18
C GLN A 58 -1.45 9.27 0.57
N ILE A 59 -1.49 9.24 -0.76
CA ILE A 59 -2.50 8.52 -1.53
C ILE A 59 -1.83 7.32 -2.19
N PHE A 60 -2.42 6.15 -1.97
CA PHE A 60 -2.07 4.92 -2.66
C PHE A 60 -3.14 4.62 -3.70
N ARG A 61 -2.74 4.28 -4.92
CA ARG A 61 -3.64 3.91 -6.00
C ARG A 61 -3.32 2.48 -6.40
N ASN A 62 -4.14 1.56 -5.91
CA ASN A 62 -3.98 0.14 -6.14
C ASN A 62 -4.68 -0.26 -7.43
N GLU A 63 -3.96 -1.05 -8.21
CA GLU A 63 -4.41 -1.71 -9.41
C GLU A 63 -3.79 -3.11 -9.43
N ASP A 64 -4.54 -4.08 -9.92
CA ASP A 64 -4.07 -5.46 -10.03
C ASP A 64 -3.00 -5.55 -11.13
N ALA A 65 -1.79 -5.90 -10.74
CA ALA A 65 -0.68 -6.09 -11.67
C ALA A 65 -0.82 -7.39 -12.49
N GLY A 66 -1.72 -8.28 -12.08
CA GLY A 66 -1.97 -9.53 -12.74
C GLY A 66 -0.72 -10.42 -12.74
N PHE A 67 -0.46 -11.07 -13.88
CA PHE A 67 0.74 -11.89 -14.08
C PHE A 67 1.95 -11.13 -14.65
N MET A 68 1.99 -9.80 -14.51
CA MET A 68 3.12 -9.00 -14.98
C MET A 68 4.22 -8.90 -13.92
N PRO A 69 5.47 -9.29 -14.23
CA PRO A 69 6.60 -9.01 -13.34
C PRO A 69 6.81 -7.49 -13.22
N PRO A 70 7.34 -6.98 -12.09
CA PRO A 70 7.96 -7.72 -10.99
C PRO A 70 7.03 -8.12 -9.84
N TYR A 71 5.79 -7.61 -9.78
CA TYR A 71 4.86 -7.87 -8.68
C TYR A 71 3.60 -8.55 -9.19
N PHE A 72 3.36 -9.77 -8.71
CA PHE A 72 2.12 -10.49 -8.96
C PHE A 72 1.06 -10.03 -7.94
N LYS A 73 -0.01 -9.39 -8.42
CA LYS A 73 -1.03 -8.77 -7.54
C LYS A 73 -2.43 -8.90 -8.14
N PHE A 74 -3.37 -9.41 -7.33
CA PHE A 74 -4.75 -9.74 -7.74
C PHE A 74 -5.81 -9.39 -6.67
N ASP A 75 -5.39 -8.73 -5.60
CA ASP A 75 -6.15 -8.55 -4.35
C ASP A 75 -6.44 -7.07 -4.06
N SER A 76 -6.36 -6.18 -5.06
CA SER A 76 -6.57 -4.73 -4.84
C SER A 76 -7.95 -4.41 -4.27
N ALA A 77 -8.98 -5.14 -4.71
CA ALA A 77 -10.35 -5.00 -4.22
C ALA A 77 -10.45 -5.40 -2.73
N ASP A 78 -9.82 -6.50 -2.35
CA ASP A 78 -9.82 -7.02 -0.98
C ASP A 78 -9.09 -6.07 -0.04
N LEU A 79 -7.94 -5.52 -0.47
CA LEU A 79 -7.23 -4.50 0.29
C LEU A 79 -8.06 -3.23 0.48
N GLN A 80 -8.82 -2.81 -0.54
CA GLN A 80 -9.73 -1.68 -0.37
C GLN A 80 -10.84 -1.99 0.64
N ALA A 81 -11.43 -3.18 0.58
CA ALA A 81 -12.46 -3.59 1.53
C ALA A 81 -11.91 -3.61 2.97
N LEU A 82 -10.70 -4.15 3.15
CA LEU A 82 -10.01 -4.15 4.44
C LEU A 82 -9.71 -2.73 4.94
N ALA A 83 -9.19 -1.86 4.08
CA ALA A 83 -8.94 -0.46 4.42
C ALA A 83 -10.24 0.29 4.79
N SER A 84 -11.32 0.06 4.03
CA SER A 84 -12.65 0.60 4.34
C SER A 84 -13.09 0.19 5.74
N ARG A 85 -12.95 -1.10 6.05
CA ARG A 85 -13.32 -1.63 7.36
C ARG A 85 -12.48 -1.01 8.49
N ILE A 86 -11.16 -0.91 8.31
CA ILE A 86 -10.28 -0.27 9.31
C ILE A 86 -10.72 1.18 9.55
N THR A 87 -11.10 1.93 8.51
CA THR A 87 -11.57 3.32 8.68
C THR A 87 -12.89 3.42 9.44
N GLN A 88 -13.74 2.39 9.40
CA GLN A 88 -15.03 2.36 10.09
C GLN A 88 -14.90 1.88 11.54
N ASP A 89 -14.18 0.77 11.75
CA ASP A 89 -14.08 0.09 13.04
C ASP A 89 -12.95 0.67 13.91
N CYS A 90 -11.88 1.18 13.31
CA CYS A 90 -10.66 1.65 13.96
C CYS A 90 -10.08 2.94 13.34
N PRO A 91 -10.87 4.03 13.23
CA PRO A 91 -10.47 5.23 12.49
C PRO A 91 -9.20 5.94 12.97
N GLN A 92 -8.82 5.76 14.24
CA GLN A 92 -7.67 6.43 14.87
C GLN A 92 -6.44 5.52 15.00
N GLU A 93 -6.52 4.28 14.52
CA GLU A 93 -5.45 3.32 14.73
C GLU A 93 -4.35 3.46 13.66
N PRO A 94 -3.07 3.53 14.06
CA PRO A 94 -1.99 3.44 13.11
C PRO A 94 -1.88 2.01 12.55
N VAL A 95 -1.63 1.92 11.25
CA VAL A 95 -1.42 0.68 10.52
C VAL A 95 -0.12 0.75 9.74
N THR A 96 0.43 -0.42 9.41
CA THR A 96 1.60 -0.55 8.57
C THR A 96 1.17 -1.01 7.19
N LEU A 97 1.42 -0.18 6.18
CA LEU A 97 1.22 -0.54 4.79
C LEU A 97 2.52 -1.06 4.22
N HIS A 98 2.47 -2.23 3.58
CA HIS A 98 3.57 -2.72 2.73
C HIS A 98 3.18 -2.54 1.28
N GLY A 99 4.13 -2.16 0.45
CA GLY A 99 3.87 -1.96 -0.96
C GLY A 99 5.11 -1.70 -1.75
N TYR A 100 4.92 -1.16 -2.94
CA TYR A 100 6.01 -0.78 -3.81
C TYR A 100 5.66 0.48 -4.58
N GLY A 101 6.70 1.10 -5.11
CA GLY A 101 6.58 2.26 -5.96
C GLY A 101 6.66 3.58 -5.22
N MET A 102 6.88 4.65 -5.98
CA MET A 102 6.99 6.01 -5.47
C MET A 102 5.83 6.88 -5.92
N ARG A 103 5.50 7.88 -5.09
CA ARG A 103 4.60 8.97 -5.48
C ARG A 103 5.40 9.99 -6.31
N ILE A 104 5.07 10.10 -7.59
CA ILE A 104 5.61 11.14 -8.48
C ILE A 104 4.45 11.90 -9.12
N ALA A 105 4.21 13.13 -8.64
CA ALA A 105 3.06 13.95 -9.02
C ALA A 105 2.96 14.22 -10.53
N PHE A 106 4.06 14.61 -11.16
CA PHE A 106 4.07 15.02 -12.55
C PHE A 106 3.95 13.87 -13.57
N LEU A 107 4.21 12.63 -13.15
CA LEU A 107 4.06 11.42 -13.99
C LEU A 107 2.76 10.66 -13.71
N ASP A 108 1.86 11.22 -12.89
CA ASP A 108 0.67 10.50 -12.39
C ASP A 108 1.01 9.14 -11.76
N MET A 109 2.18 9.01 -11.12
CA MET A 109 2.61 7.77 -10.49
C MET A 109 2.24 7.78 -9.00
N PHE A 110 1.68 6.66 -8.57
CA PHE A 110 1.26 6.43 -7.18
C PHE A 110 1.81 5.08 -6.72
N PRO A 111 2.17 4.96 -5.43
CA PRO A 111 2.53 3.68 -4.84
C PRO A 111 1.34 2.72 -4.80
N ASN A 112 1.64 1.43 -4.84
CA ASN A 112 0.70 0.33 -4.80
C ASN A 112 0.95 -0.47 -3.50
N VAL A 113 -0.10 -0.74 -2.74
CA VAL A 113 -0.10 -1.49 -1.48
C VAL A 113 -0.31 -2.98 -1.79
N ILE A 114 0.47 -3.84 -1.15
CA ILE A 114 0.36 -5.29 -1.28
C ILE A 114 -0.17 -5.95 0.00
N SER A 115 -0.01 -5.29 1.16
CA SER A 115 -0.61 -5.77 2.40
C SER A 115 -0.79 -4.63 3.40
N ILE A 116 -1.76 -4.83 4.29
CA ILE A 116 -2.08 -3.93 5.40
C ILE A 116 -1.93 -4.74 6.68
N ASP A 117 -1.00 -4.36 7.54
CA ASP A 117 -0.86 -4.90 8.88
C ASP A 117 -1.48 -3.91 9.87
N ALA A 118 -2.48 -4.37 10.61
CA ALA A 118 -3.22 -3.58 11.57
C ALA A 118 -3.48 -4.41 12.83
N PRO A 119 -3.76 -3.79 13.99
CA PRO A 119 -4.05 -4.53 15.20
C PRO A 119 -5.21 -5.50 15.03
N LYS A 120 -5.10 -6.69 15.61
CA LYS A 120 -6.07 -7.78 15.47
C LYS A 120 -7.52 -7.35 15.67
N ARG A 121 -7.81 -6.51 16.67
CA ARG A 121 -9.16 -5.96 16.92
C ARG A 121 -9.80 -5.24 15.72
N CYS A 122 -9.00 -4.75 14.78
CA CYS A 122 -9.45 -4.02 13.58
C CYS A 122 -9.64 -4.94 12.36
N ILE A 123 -9.04 -6.15 12.38
CA ILE A 123 -9.06 -7.12 11.27
C ILE A 123 -9.91 -8.36 11.63
N ASP A 124 -10.01 -8.72 12.91
CA ASP A 124 -10.80 -9.86 13.37
C ASP A 124 -12.28 -9.60 13.09
N ALA A 125 -13.00 -10.61 12.57
CA ALA A 125 -14.44 -10.48 12.33
C ALA A 125 -15.17 -10.09 13.63
N PRO A 126 -16.24 -9.28 13.56
CA PRO A 126 -17.05 -8.97 14.73
C PRO A 126 -17.51 -10.27 15.39
N SER A 127 -17.22 -10.44 16.68
CA SER A 127 -17.70 -11.58 17.45
C SER A 127 -19.22 -11.57 17.47
N LYS A 128 -19.84 -12.76 17.45
CA LYS A 128 -21.31 -12.90 17.57
C LYS A 128 -21.85 -12.34 18.89
N GLU A 129 -20.98 -12.24 19.89
CA GLU A 129 -21.22 -11.48 21.11
C GLU A 129 -20.91 -10.02 20.78
N GLY A 130 -21.97 -9.21 20.63
CA GLY A 130 -21.86 -7.76 20.54
C GLY A 130 -21.14 -7.17 21.77
N PRO A 131 -20.83 -5.86 21.78
CA PRO A 131 -20.18 -5.26 22.93
C PRO A 131 -21.00 -5.60 24.16
N ALA A 132 -20.37 -6.29 25.12
CA ALA A 132 -20.98 -6.58 26.41
C ALA A 132 -21.53 -5.25 26.91
N ALA A 133 -22.87 -5.14 26.90
CA ALA A 133 -23.57 -3.98 27.42
C ALA A 133 -22.95 -3.71 28.79
N ILE A 134 -22.49 -2.48 29.00
CA ILE A 134 -22.02 -2.01 30.29
C ILE A 134 -23.12 -2.37 31.29
N GLN A 135 -22.91 -3.45 32.05
CA GLN A 135 -23.72 -3.79 33.21
C GLN A 135 -23.30 -2.81 34.29
N GLY A 136 -23.96 -1.64 34.27
CA GLY A 136 -23.98 -0.69 35.35
C GLY A 136 -25.42 -0.55 35.83
N GLU A 137 -25.74 -1.27 36.90
CA GLU A 137 -26.68 -0.84 37.93
C GLU A 137 -25.90 -0.72 39.24
#